data_AF-A0A0Q8P1F1-F1
#
_entry.id   AF-A0A0Q8P1F1-F1
#
_cell.length_a   1.000
_cell.length_b   1.000
_cell.length_c   1.000
_cell.angle_alpha   90.00
_cell.angle_beta   90.00
_cell.angle_gamma   90.00
#
_symmetry.space_group_name_H-M   'P 1'
#
loop_
_entity.id
_entity.type
_entity.pdbx_description
1 polymer ?
#
loop_
_entity_poly.entity_id
_entity_poly.type
_entity_poly.pdbx_seq_one_letter_code
_entity_poly.pdbx_strand_id
1 'polypeptide(L)' 'MTLSGDEAFVLSDWLDRMEGSAAFDALVGDRAVWSALHRISGTLDTSLVGIFAPDYAERLEAARQRLVTPDGS' A
#
# COMPACT_ATOMS: atom_id res chain seq x y z
N MET A 1 14.69 -1.88 -6.26
CA MET A 1 14.05 -0.69 -5.70
C MET A 1 13.42 -1.10 -4.40
N THR A 2 13.75 -0.42 -3.30
CA THR A 2 13.26 -0.75 -1.96
C THR A 2 12.32 0.36 -1.54
N LEU A 3 11.06 0.03 -1.26
CA LEU A 3 10.11 0.98 -0.68
C LEU A 3 10.53 1.24 0.78
N SER A 4 10.43 2.49 1.22
CA SER A 4 10.48 2.83 2.64
C SER A 4 9.31 2.19 3.39
N GLY A 5 9.40 2.13 4.72
CA GLY A 5 8.32 1.60 5.55
C GLY A 5 6.99 2.34 5.35
N ASP A 6 7.05 3.67 5.17
CA ASP A 6 5.85 4.49 4.97
C ASP A 6 5.25 4.28 3.58
N GLU A 7 6.07 4.23 2.53
CA GLU A 7 5.60 3.93 1.17
C GLU A 7 4.96 2.55 1.10
N ALA A 8 5.60 1.55 1.72
CA ALA A 8 5.09 0.19 1.81
C ALA A 8 3.73 0.17 2.53
N PHE A 9 3.61 0.89 3.65
CA PHE A 9 2.40 0.89 4.47
C PHE A 9 1.21 1.57 3.77
N VAL A 10 1.44 2.74 3.16
CA VAL A 10 0.38 3.45 2.42
C VAL A 10 -0.03 2.70 1.16
N LEU A 11 0.92 2.08 0.45
CA LEU A 11 0.63 1.29 -0.75
C LEU A 11 -0.16 0.02 -0.40
N SER A 12 0.17 -0.65 0.70
CA SER A 12 -0.54 -1.84 1.19
C SER A 12 -1.99 -1.52 1.55
N ASP A 13 -2.24 -0.44 2.32
CA ASP A 13 -3.60 0.02 2.64
C ASP A 13 -4.43 0.32 1.38
N TRP A 14 -3.82 1.00 0.41
CA TRP A 14 -4.52 1.32 -0.84
C TRP A 14 -4.83 0.06 -1.66
N LEU A 15 -3.89 -0.88 -1.75
CA LEU A 15 -4.09 -2.13 -2.47
C LEU A 15 -5.23 -2.96 -1.85
N ASP A 16 -5.25 -3.11 -0.53
CA ASP A 16 -6.31 -3.85 0.19
C ASP A 16 -7.71 -3.27 -0.08
N ARG A 17 -7.84 -1.94 -0.12
CA ARG A 17 -9.12 -1.27 -0.43
C ARG A 17 -9.55 -1.38 -1.89
N MET A 18 -8.59 -1.46 -2.81
CA MET A 18 -8.85 -1.49 -4.25
C MET A 18 -9.05 -2.90 -4.77
N GLU A 19 -8.41 -3.89 -4.16
CA GLU A 19 -8.54 -5.30 -4.50
C GLU A 19 -10.01 -5.74 -4.35
N GLY A 20 -10.56 -6.37 -5.38
CA GLY A 20 -11.98 -6.77 -5.43
C GLY A 20 -12.96 -5.64 -5.75
N SER A 21 -12.50 -4.41 -6.02
CA SER A 21 -13.36 -3.35 -6.54
C SER A 21 -13.52 -3.45 -8.06
N ALA A 22 -14.76 -3.29 -8.54
CA ALA A 22 -15.06 -3.31 -9.99
C ALA A 22 -14.31 -2.21 -10.77
N ALA A 23 -13.96 -1.10 -10.10
CA ALA A 23 -13.16 -0.04 -10.69
C ALA A 23 -11.71 -0.48 -10.92
N PHE A 24 -11.13 -1.25 -10.00
CA PHE A 24 -9.79 -1.77 -10.14
C PHE A 24 -9.73 -2.89 -11.19
N ASP A 25 -10.71 -3.79 -11.20
CA ASP A 25 -10.81 -4.85 -12.20
C ASP A 25 -10.93 -4.29 -13.63
N ALA A 26 -11.65 -3.16 -13.79
CA ALA A 26 -11.74 -2.46 -15.07
C ALA A 26 -10.44 -1.72 -15.46
N LEU A 27 -9.68 -1.23 -14.47
CA LEU A 27 -8.39 -0.56 -14.69
C LEU A 27 -7.29 -1.56 -15.07
N VAL A 28 -7.31 -2.74 -14.44
CA VAL A 28 -6.31 -3.81 -14.62
C VAL A 28 -6.86 -4.88 -15.55
N GLY A 29 -7.16 -4.50 -16.80
CA GLY A 29 -7.60 -5.44 -17.83
C GLY A 29 -6.51 -6.42 -18.31
N ASP A 30 -5.25 -6.17 -17.96
CA ASP A 30 -4.10 -7.03 -18.29
C ASP A 30 -3.72 -7.94 -17.11
N ARG A 31 -3.83 -9.25 -17.32
CA ARG A 31 -3.47 -10.28 -16.34
C ARG A 31 -1.99 -10.24 -15.94
N ALA A 32 -1.09 -9.77 -16.81
CA ALA A 32 0.32 -9.61 -16.47
C ALA A 32 0.52 -8.53 -15.39
N VAL A 33 -0.24 -7.43 -15.49
CA VAL A 33 -0.25 -6.35 -14.48
C VAL A 33 -0.83 -6.88 -13.17
N TRP A 34 -1.91 -7.68 -13.24
CA TRP A 34 -2.49 -8.35 -12.09
C TRP A 34 -1.48 -9.22 -11.33
N SER A 35 -0.70 -10.03 -12.05
CA SER A 35 0.32 -10.89 -11.44
C SER A 35 1.42 -10.09 -10.73
N ALA A 36 1.81 -8.94 -11.27
CA ALA A 36 2.81 -8.08 -10.65
C ALA A 36 2.26 -7.42 -9.37
N LEU A 37 1.01 -6.93 -9.43
CA LEU A 37 0.33 -6.31 -8.29
C LEU A 37 0.11 -7.30 -7.15
N HIS A 38 -0.37 -8.52 -7.43
CA HIS A 38 -0.51 -9.56 -6.40
C HIS A 38 0.83 -9.91 -5.74
N ARG A 39 1.92 -9.97 -6.52
CA ARG A 39 3.25 -10.23 -5.96
C ARG A 39 3.71 -9.10 -5.03
N ILE A 40 3.44 -7.85 -5.41
CA ILE A 40 3.73 -6.68 -4.57
C ILE A 40 2.88 -6.74 -3.30
N SER A 41 1.57 -6.94 -3.42
CA SER A 41 0.62 -7.07 -2.31
C SER A 41 1.08 -8.15 -1.30
N GLY A 42 1.36 -9.37 -1.76
CA GLY A 42 1.83 -10.45 -0.88
C GLY A 42 3.21 -10.21 -0.25
N THR A 43 4.08 -9.43 -0.91
CA THR A 43 5.37 -9.02 -0.32
C THR A 43 5.17 -7.98 0.79
N LEU A 44 4.21 -7.08 0.62
CA LEU A 44 3.89 -6.04 1.59
C LEU A 44 3.20 -6.63 2.84
N ASP A 45 2.22 -7.51 2.66
CA ASP A 45 1.50 -8.19 3.75
C ASP A 45 2.45 -8.94 4.70
N THR A 46 3.46 -9.60 4.14
CA THR A 46 4.45 -10.37 4.92
C THR A 46 5.47 -9.49 5.63
N SER A 47 5.68 -8.27 5.15
CA SER A 47 6.68 -7.34 5.68
C SER A 47 6.10 -6.37 6.72
N LEU A 48 4.78 -6.13 6.69
CA LEU A 48 4.12 -5.12 7.49
C LEU A 48 3.28 -5.73 8.63
N VAL A 49 3.96 -6.22 9.67
CA VAL A 49 3.32 -6.67 10.93
C VAL A 49 2.52 -5.53 11.59
N GLY A 50 2.84 -4.27 11.26
CA GLY A 50 2.17 -3.07 11.77
C GLY A 50 0.72 -2.87 11.30
N ILE A 51 0.24 -3.62 10.30
CA ILE A 51 -1.16 -3.54 9.83
C ILE A 51 -2.14 -4.03 10.90
N PHE A 52 -1.69 -4.92 11.80
CA PHE A 52 -2.52 -5.47 12.88
C PHE A 52 -2.49 -4.64 14.18
N ALA A 53 -1.85 -3.47 14.17
CA ALA A 53 -1.73 -2.65 15.36
C ALA A 53 -3.05 -1.92 15.70
N PRO A 54 -3.43 -1.78 16.98
CA PRO A 54 -4.68 -1.12 17.37
C PRO A 54 -4.71 0.37 17.02
N ASP A 55 -3.53 0.98 16.84
CA ASP A 55 -3.30 2.36 16.38
C ASP A 55 -3.07 2.46 14.86
N TYR A 56 -3.53 1.47 14.09
CA TYR A 56 -3.36 1.38 12.63
C TYR A 56 -3.68 2.70 11.90
N ALA A 57 -4.85 3.29 12.19
CA ALA A 57 -5.31 4.49 11.51
C ALA A 57 -4.41 5.70 11.76
N GLU A 58 -3.93 5.88 13.00
CA GLU A 58 -3.01 6.97 13.36
C GLU A 58 -1.65 6.79 12.69
N ARG A 59 -1.14 5.56 12.66
CA ARG A 59 0.11 5.24 11.96
C ARG A 59 0.02 5.47 10.46
N LEU A 60 -1.11 5.10 9.86
CA LEU A 60 -1.32 5.26 8.42
C LEU A 60 -1.33 6.74 8.06
N GLU A 61 -2.06 7.56 8.84
CA GLU A 61 -2.09 9.00 8.62
C GLU A 61 -0.71 9.64 8.84
N ALA A 62 0.01 9.25 9.90
CA ALA A 62 1.37 9.73 10.14
C ALA A 62 2.35 9.33 9.01
N ALA A 63 2.20 8.14 8.42
CA ALA A 63 2.97 7.71 7.26
C ALA A 63 2.63 8.56 6.03
N ARG A 64 1.34 8.79 5.75
CA ARG A 64 0.90 9.67 4.65
C ARG A 64 1.45 11.08 4.81
N GLN A 65 1.39 11.64 6.02
CA GLN A 65 1.89 12.98 6.30
C GLN A 65 3.40 13.09 6.08
N ARG A 66 4.17 12.09 6.46
CA ARG A 66 5.62 12.03 6.20
C ARG A 66 5.95 11.94 4.70
N LEU A 67 5.11 11.29 3.89
CA LEU A 67 5.30 11.20 2.44
C LEU A 67 4.86 12.47 1.69
N VAL A 68 3.84 13.16 2.19
CA VAL A 68 3.29 14.39 1.57
C VAL A 68 4.05 15.63 1.99
N THR A 69 4.64 15.63 3.19
CA THR A 69 5.50 16.72 3.65
C THR A 69 6.91 16.43 3.16
N PRO A 70 7.40 17.08 2.08
CA PRO A 70 8.83 17.02 1.82
C PRO A 70 9.54 17.57 3.05
N ASP A 71 10.54 16.85 3.56
CA ASP A 71 11.46 17.39 4.56
C ASP A 71 11.82 18.83 4.16
N GLY A 72 11.68 19.75 5.12
CA GLY A 72 11.68 21.19 4.90
C GLY A 72 12.78 21.69 3.94
N SER A 73 12.36 22.56 3.00
CA SER A 73 13.27 23.47 2.29
C SER A 73 13.90 24.49 3.23
#